data_AF-A0A7C6BZH3-F1
#
_entry.id   AF-A0A7C6BZH3-F1
#
_cell.length_a   1.000
_cell.length_b   1.000
_cell.length_c   1.000
_cell.angle_alpha   90.00
_cell.angle_beta   90.00
_cell.angle_gamma   90.00
#
_symmetry.space_group_name_H-M   'P 1'
#
loop_
_entity.id
_entity.type
_entity.pdbx_description
1 polymer ?
#
loop_
_entity_poly.entity_id
_entity_poly.type
_entity_poly.pdbx_seq_one_letter_code
_entity_poly.pdbx_strand_id
1 'polypeptide(L)'
;MDIEKYNELIKSAIKHFWDTRNKQKAEQGDREVKDTGNRSAVTGGKQLDGFINLLYQVAVDIGIPTNCIYIKGNQLPGYFRPTKDWDMLIISPTQKLIAVVELKSQVGSFGNNFNNRTEEALGSAIDLWTAFREKAYPNQSAPWLGYMMIVEKSAKSTSPVRITEPYFKVFKEFHNTSYIDRYRLFCQKLMLERHYSQCCLLWSTDNFDYGNVEESISIEAFLHSFIGQLSGQLHEFNQ
;
A
#
# COMPACT_ATOMS: atom_id res chain seq x y z
N MET A 1 9.23 -21.11 -0.58
CA MET A 1 7.77 -21.24 -0.41
C MET A 1 7.13 -20.98 -1.75
N ASP A 2 6.22 -21.85 -2.19
CA ASP A 2 5.46 -21.65 -3.41
C ASP A 2 4.39 -20.58 -3.16
N ILE A 3 4.43 -19.49 -3.95
CA ILE A 3 3.46 -18.39 -3.83
C ILE A 3 2.17 -18.66 -4.59
N GLU A 4 2.13 -19.66 -5.48
CA GLU A 4 0.94 -20.00 -6.26
C GLU A 4 -0.23 -20.45 -5.38
N LYS A 5 0.06 -21.00 -4.20
CA LYS A 5 -0.96 -21.36 -3.20
C LYS A 5 -1.80 -20.15 -2.75
N TYR A 6 -1.29 -18.93 -2.91
CA TYR A 6 -2.00 -17.70 -2.53
C TYR A 6 -2.87 -17.12 -3.67
N ASN A 7 -2.85 -17.71 -4.87
CA ASN A 7 -3.61 -17.20 -6.02
C ASN A 7 -5.10 -17.05 -5.74
N GLU A 8 -5.71 -18.00 -5.02
CA GLU A 8 -7.13 -17.91 -4.66
C GLU A 8 -7.41 -16.82 -3.60
N LEU A 9 -6.45 -16.54 -2.70
CA LEU A 9 -6.56 -15.41 -1.77
C LEU A 9 -6.43 -14.07 -2.50
N ILE A 10 -5.55 -13.97 -3.50
CA ILE A 10 -5.40 -12.77 -4.34
C ILE A 10 -6.69 -12.48 -5.10
N LYS A 11 -7.27 -13.49 -5.76
CA LYS A 11 -8.57 -13.37 -6.44
C LYS A 11 -9.68 -12.96 -5.48
N SER A 12 -9.72 -13.59 -4.31
CA SER A 12 -10.69 -13.26 -3.25
C SER A 12 -10.51 -11.82 -2.74
N ALA A 13 -9.29 -11.32 -2.65
CA ALA A 13 -8.99 -9.95 -2.24
C ALA A 13 -9.47 -8.92 -3.28
N ILE A 14 -9.26 -9.18 -4.57
CA ILE A 14 -9.79 -8.35 -5.67
C ILE A 14 -11.31 -8.33 -5.67
N LYS A 15 -11.94 -9.50 -5.51
CA LYS A 15 -13.40 -9.61 -5.42
C LYS A 15 -13.94 -8.82 -4.22
N HIS A 16 -13.35 -9.01 -3.04
CA HIS A 16 -13.71 -8.28 -1.82
C HIS A 16 -13.58 -6.77 -1.99
N PHE A 17 -12.52 -6.31 -2.67
CA PHE A 17 -12.29 -4.89 -2.95
C PHE A 17 -13.47 -4.27 -3.72
N TRP A 18 -13.87 -4.89 -4.84
CA TRP A 18 -14.96 -4.38 -5.66
C TRP A 18 -16.33 -4.57 -5.04
N ASP A 19 -16.61 -5.71 -4.40
CA ASP A 19 -17.87 -5.97 -3.70
C ASP A 19 -18.10 -4.93 -2.59
N THR A 20 -17.09 -4.70 -1.75
CA THR A 20 -17.15 -3.74 -0.66
C THR A 20 -17.33 -2.32 -1.19
N ARG A 21 -16.60 -1.97 -2.26
CA ARG A 21 -16.72 -0.66 -2.89
C ARG A 21 -18.10 -0.41 -3.48
N ASN A 22 -18.65 -1.38 -4.22
CA ASN A 22 -19.95 -1.28 -4.87
C ASN A 22 -21.06 -1.14 -3.83
N LYS A 23 -20.97 -1.90 -2.72
CA LYS A 23 -21.86 -1.76 -1.58
C LYS A 23 -21.79 -0.35 -0.96
N GLN A 24 -20.59 0.17 -0.68
CA GLN A 24 -20.41 1.52 -0.13
C GLN A 24 -20.92 2.61 -1.07
N LYS A 25 -20.78 2.44 -2.39
CA LYS A 25 -21.29 3.37 -3.39
C LYS A 25 -22.83 3.38 -3.41
N ALA A 26 -23.46 2.21 -3.33
CA ALA A 26 -24.92 2.09 -3.23
C ALA A 26 -25.45 2.77 -1.96
N GLU A 27 -24.84 2.50 -0.81
CA GLU A 27 -25.21 3.11 0.48
C GLU A 27 -25.01 4.64 0.53
N GLN A 28 -24.07 5.18 -0.25
CA GLN A 28 -23.87 6.64 -0.38
C GLN A 28 -24.86 7.29 -1.35
N GLY A 29 -25.32 6.57 -2.38
CA GLY A 29 -26.38 7.03 -3.28
C GLY A 29 -27.72 7.20 -2.56
N ASP A 30 -27.98 6.38 -1.54
CA ASP A 30 -29.20 6.45 -0.72
C ASP A 30 -29.15 7.55 0.36
N ARG A 31 -27.99 8.18 0.60
CA ARG A 31 -27.79 9.22 1.62
C ARG A 31 -27.48 10.58 0.99
N GLU A 32 -28.47 11.16 0.33
CA GLU A 32 -28.43 12.56 -0.11
C GLU A 32 -28.61 13.54 1.08
N VAL A 33 -27.57 13.78 1.87
CA VAL A 33 -27.38 15.06 2.58
C VAL A 33 -25.89 15.41 2.59
N LYS A 34 -25.61 16.62 2.10
CA LYS A 34 -24.32 17.31 2.12
C LYS A 34 -23.83 17.51 3.55
N ASP A 35 -22.71 16.89 3.90
CA ASP A 35 -21.84 17.43 4.95
C ASP A 35 -20.37 17.28 4.54
N THR A 36 -19.79 18.41 4.14
CA THR A 36 -18.44 18.62 3.61
C THR A 36 -17.37 18.72 4.71
N GLY A 37 -17.58 18.10 5.87
CA GLY A 37 -16.76 18.39 7.06
C GLY A 37 -15.89 17.26 7.62
N ASN A 38 -16.28 15.98 7.53
CA ASN A 38 -15.67 14.93 8.38
C ASN A 38 -15.61 13.53 7.71
N ARG A 39 -15.11 13.43 6.47
CA ARG A 39 -15.08 12.16 5.72
C ARG A 39 -13.78 11.33 5.81
N SER A 40 -12.85 11.66 6.71
CA SER A 40 -11.53 11.01 6.73
C SER A 40 -11.38 9.81 7.67
N ALA A 41 -12.39 9.42 8.46
CA ALA A 41 -12.10 8.52 9.60
C ALA A 41 -12.63 7.07 9.56
N VAL A 42 -13.64 6.64 8.77
CA VAL A 42 -14.24 5.30 9.02
C VAL A 42 -14.74 4.49 7.80
N THR A 43 -14.64 4.98 6.57
CA THR A 43 -15.14 4.22 5.39
C THR A 43 -14.07 3.76 4.40
N GLY A 44 -12.86 4.31 4.45
CA GLY A 44 -11.84 4.14 3.41
C GLY A 44 -10.99 2.88 3.45
N GLY A 45 -10.91 2.16 4.58
CA GLY A 45 -9.98 1.02 4.75
C GLY A 45 -10.54 -0.34 4.34
N LYS A 46 -11.85 -0.58 4.54
CA LYS A 46 -12.44 -1.93 4.44
C LYS A 46 -12.32 -2.59 3.07
N GLN A 47 -12.18 -1.80 2.01
CA GLN A 47 -12.04 -2.31 0.65
C GLN A 47 -10.75 -3.13 0.50
N LEU A 48 -9.70 -2.83 1.28
CA LEU A 48 -8.39 -3.46 1.19
C LEU A 48 -8.17 -4.57 2.23
N ASP A 49 -9.15 -4.86 3.08
CA ASP A 49 -9.06 -5.90 4.11
C ASP A 49 -8.72 -7.28 3.51
N GLY A 50 -9.16 -7.56 2.28
CA GLY A 50 -8.79 -8.79 1.57
C GLY A 50 -7.27 -8.93 1.35
N PHE A 51 -6.59 -7.82 1.06
CA PHE A 51 -5.12 -7.81 0.90
C PHE A 51 -4.41 -7.84 2.25
N ILE A 52 -4.96 -7.21 3.29
CA ILE A 52 -4.45 -7.36 4.66
C ILE A 52 -4.52 -8.82 5.10
N ASN A 53 -5.66 -9.49 4.86
CA ASN A 53 -5.83 -10.90 5.18
C ASN A 53 -4.86 -11.80 4.40
N LEU A 54 -4.60 -11.49 3.13
CA LEU A 54 -3.57 -12.18 2.35
C LEU A 54 -2.20 -12.08 3.01
N LEU A 55 -1.74 -10.86 3.34
CA LEU A 55 -0.42 -10.65 3.94
C LEU A 55 -0.34 -11.24 5.36
N TYR A 56 -1.42 -11.17 6.12
CA TYR A 56 -1.56 -11.83 7.40
C TYR A 56 -1.38 -13.35 7.27
N GLN A 57 -2.10 -13.98 6.34
CA GLN A 57 -2.00 -15.42 6.10
C GLN A 57 -0.59 -15.82 5.64
N VAL A 58 0.04 -15.01 4.78
CA VAL A 58 1.43 -15.22 4.35
C VAL A 58 2.38 -15.20 5.57
N ALA A 59 2.23 -14.23 6.47
CA ALA A 59 3.06 -14.15 7.67
C ALA A 59 2.85 -15.34 8.62
N VAL A 60 1.59 -15.75 8.83
CA VAL A 60 1.26 -16.93 9.65
C VAL A 60 1.85 -18.20 9.05
N ASP A 61 1.74 -18.40 7.75
CA ASP A 61 2.28 -19.57 7.05
C ASP A 61 3.81 -19.67 7.13
N ILE A 62 4.50 -18.53 7.26
CA ILE A 62 5.96 -18.48 7.47
C ILE A 62 6.34 -18.88 8.90
N GLY A 63 5.39 -18.80 9.84
CA GLY A 63 5.59 -19.11 11.26
C GLY A 63 5.62 -17.89 12.17
N ILE A 64 5.20 -16.71 11.69
CA ILE A 64 5.08 -15.52 12.56
C ILE A 64 3.91 -15.73 13.53
N PRO A 65 4.12 -15.64 14.85
CA PRO A 65 3.05 -15.73 15.82
C PRO A 65 1.97 -14.67 15.59
N THR A 66 0.70 -15.06 15.66
CA THR A 66 -0.43 -14.15 15.37
C THR A 66 -0.49 -12.93 16.29
N ASN A 67 -0.02 -13.06 17.53
CA ASN A 67 0.09 -11.96 18.49
C ASN A 67 1.21 -10.96 18.16
N CYS A 68 2.05 -11.25 17.16
CA CYS A 68 3.10 -10.37 16.65
C CYS A 68 2.68 -9.65 15.36
N ILE A 69 1.47 -9.92 14.85
CA ILE A 69 0.92 -9.33 13.62
C ILE A 69 -0.21 -8.38 13.97
N TYR A 70 -0.01 -7.09 13.74
CA TYR A 70 -0.94 -6.03 14.15
C TYR A 70 -1.62 -5.42 12.92
N ILE A 71 -2.94 -5.55 12.86
CA ILE A 71 -3.82 -4.96 11.83
C ILE A 71 -4.82 -3.95 12.43
N LYS A 72 -4.66 -3.64 13.72
CA LYS A 72 -5.40 -2.66 14.50
C LYS A 72 -4.47 -2.10 15.58
N GLY A 73 -4.66 -0.84 15.98
CA GLY A 73 -3.77 -0.20 16.95
C GLY A 73 -2.33 -0.11 16.43
N ASN A 74 -2.22 0.09 15.12
CA ASN A 74 -1.03 0.04 14.28
C ASN A 74 -0.37 1.42 14.17
N GLN A 75 -0.44 2.19 15.25
CA GLN A 75 0.20 3.50 15.33
C GLN A 75 1.69 3.37 15.64
N LEU A 76 2.51 3.98 14.79
CA LEU A 76 3.94 4.15 15.04
C LEU A 76 4.27 5.62 15.29
N PRO A 77 5.23 5.92 16.18
CA PRO A 77 5.81 7.25 16.28
C PRO A 77 6.29 7.77 14.93
N GLY A 78 5.94 9.02 14.61
CA GLY A 78 6.55 9.78 13.52
C GLY A 78 7.59 10.76 14.05
N TYR A 79 8.31 11.41 13.15
CA TYR A 79 9.20 12.52 13.49
C TYR A 79 8.53 13.88 13.31
N PHE A 80 7.84 14.06 12.19
CA PHE A 80 7.17 15.32 11.84
C PHE A 80 5.74 15.40 12.39
N ARG A 81 5.21 14.28 12.89
CA ARG A 81 3.92 14.18 13.58
C ARG A 81 4.02 13.18 14.74
N PRO A 82 3.14 13.28 15.76
CA PRO A 82 3.20 12.39 16.92
C PRO A 82 3.12 10.91 16.54
N THR A 83 2.17 10.54 15.69
CA THR A 83 1.99 9.16 15.22
C THR A 83 1.44 9.09 13.81
N LYS A 84 1.71 7.97 13.13
CA LYS A 84 1.02 7.52 11.91
C LYS A 84 0.35 6.17 12.18
N ASP A 85 -0.90 6.04 11.76
CA ASP A 85 -1.59 4.76 11.67
C ASP A 85 -1.23 4.10 10.33
N TRP A 86 -0.62 2.91 10.38
CA TRP A 86 -0.26 2.08 9.23
C TRP A 86 -1.29 0.98 9.03
N ASP A 87 -1.33 0.30 7.88
CA ASP A 87 -2.35 -0.74 7.66
C ASP A 87 -1.97 -2.09 8.29
N MET A 88 -0.69 -2.43 8.37
CA MET A 88 -0.22 -3.64 9.04
C MET A 88 1.21 -3.48 9.56
N LEU A 89 1.44 -3.97 10.78
CA LEU A 89 2.77 -4.04 11.42
C LEU A 89 3.08 -5.49 11.81
N ILE A 90 4.36 -5.84 11.76
CA ILE A 90 4.89 -7.04 12.42
C ILE A 90 5.96 -6.60 13.40
N ILE A 91 5.76 -6.91 14.67
CA ILE A 91 6.66 -6.53 15.78
C ILE A 91 7.05 -7.80 16.53
N SER A 92 8.35 -7.99 16.79
CA SER A 92 8.85 -9.15 17.53
C SER A 92 8.47 -9.09 19.02
N PRO A 93 8.49 -10.23 19.75
CA PRO A 93 8.37 -10.26 21.21
C PRO A 93 9.35 -9.33 21.93
N THR A 94 10.53 -9.09 21.34
CA THR A 94 11.57 -8.19 21.84
C THR A 94 11.38 -6.72 21.45
N GLN A 95 10.19 -6.34 20.96
CA GLN A 95 9.82 -4.96 20.59
C GLN A 95 10.62 -4.38 19.41
N LYS A 96 11.03 -5.21 18.45
CA LYS A 96 11.63 -4.73 17.19
C LYS A 96 10.59 -4.69 16.09
N LEU A 97 10.56 -3.59 15.33
CA LEU A 97 9.72 -3.46 14.14
C LEU A 97 10.34 -4.24 12.98
N ILE A 98 9.70 -5.33 12.58
CA ILE A 98 10.20 -6.25 11.54
C ILE A 98 9.70 -5.84 10.15
N ALA A 99 8.42 -5.51 10.05
CA ALA A 99 7.78 -5.11 8.80
C ALA A 99 6.66 -4.08 9.03
N VAL A 100 6.48 -3.20 8.05
CA VAL A 100 5.45 -2.16 7.99
C VAL A 100 4.83 -2.19 6.60
N VAL A 101 3.51 -2.17 6.52
CA VAL A 101 2.78 -2.16 5.24
C VAL A 101 1.76 -1.03 5.22
N GLU A 102 1.73 -0.33 4.09
CA GLU A 102 0.66 0.59 3.71
C GLU A 102 -0.01 0.11 2.42
N LEU A 103 -1.34 0.07 2.42
CA LEU A 103 -2.17 -0.24 1.26
C LEU A 103 -2.93 1.00 0.83
N LYS A 104 -3.01 1.22 -0.49
CA LYS A 104 -3.79 2.30 -1.09
C LYS A 104 -4.57 1.79 -2.29
N SER A 105 -5.63 2.53 -2.62
CA SER A 105 -6.38 2.30 -3.84
C SER A 105 -6.84 3.61 -4.48
N GLN A 106 -7.09 3.54 -5.78
CA GLN A 106 -7.60 4.65 -6.58
C GLN A 106 -8.60 4.14 -7.64
N VAL A 107 -9.86 4.57 -7.49
CA VAL A 107 -10.94 4.28 -8.44
C VAL A 107 -11.70 5.58 -8.71
N GLY A 108 -11.76 6.01 -9.97
CA GLY A 108 -12.27 7.33 -10.35
C GLY A 108 -11.48 8.50 -9.74
N SER A 109 -11.84 9.74 -10.10
CA SER A 109 -11.26 10.99 -9.57
C SER A 109 -9.72 11.06 -9.59
N PHE A 110 -9.09 10.51 -10.63
CA PHE A 110 -7.63 10.38 -10.73
C PHE A 110 -6.87 11.71 -10.61
N GLY A 111 -7.35 12.76 -11.29
CA GLY A 111 -6.68 14.07 -11.28
C GLY A 111 -6.66 14.76 -9.91
N ASN A 112 -7.70 14.56 -9.09
CA ASN A 112 -7.76 15.18 -7.78
C ASN A 112 -6.93 14.42 -6.73
N ASN A 113 -6.70 13.13 -6.92
CA ASN A 113 -6.16 12.27 -5.86
C ASN A 113 -4.75 11.76 -6.12
N PHE A 114 -4.26 11.74 -7.37
CA PHE A 114 -2.91 11.24 -7.68
C PHE A 114 -1.83 11.97 -6.87
N ASN A 115 -1.89 13.31 -6.82
CA ASN A 115 -0.93 14.11 -6.06
C ASN A 115 -1.04 13.83 -4.57
N ASN A 116 -2.25 13.78 -4.00
CA ASN A 116 -2.46 13.47 -2.59
C ASN A 116 -1.88 12.10 -2.21
N ARG A 117 -2.06 11.07 -3.05
CA ARG A 117 -1.49 9.73 -2.82
C ARG A 117 0.03 9.72 -2.90
N THR A 118 0.58 10.50 -3.83
CA THR A 118 2.03 10.67 -3.98
C THR A 118 2.62 11.31 -2.72
N GLU A 119 2.05 12.43 -2.28
CA GLU A 119 2.49 13.15 -1.08
C GLU A 119 2.33 12.31 0.19
N GLU A 120 1.22 11.58 0.33
CA GLU A 120 0.96 10.73 1.50
C GLU A 120 1.98 9.59 1.62
N ALA A 121 2.31 8.92 0.51
CA ALA A 121 3.29 7.83 0.50
C ALA A 121 4.72 8.36 0.75
N LEU A 122 5.12 9.45 0.09
CA LEU A 122 6.41 10.11 0.34
C LEU A 122 6.53 10.57 1.80
N GLY A 123 5.53 11.30 2.28
CA GLY A 123 5.50 11.82 3.65
C GLY A 123 5.53 10.71 4.69
N SER A 124 4.79 9.62 4.47
CA SER A 124 4.79 8.47 5.39
C SER A 124 6.16 7.79 5.48
N ALA A 125 6.84 7.59 4.36
CA ALA A 125 8.17 7.01 4.34
C ALA A 125 9.21 7.94 4.99
N ILE A 126 9.23 9.22 4.60
CA ILE A 126 10.17 10.22 5.15
C ILE A 126 10.00 10.34 6.67
N ASP A 127 8.76 10.37 7.15
CA ASP A 127 8.43 10.48 8.58
C ASP A 127 8.92 9.27 9.39
N LEU A 128 8.68 8.05 8.90
CA LEU A 128 9.14 6.83 9.57
C LEU A 128 10.66 6.68 9.54
N TRP A 129 11.30 6.92 8.39
CA TRP A 129 12.76 6.80 8.28
C TRP A 129 13.48 7.85 9.12
N THR A 130 12.90 9.03 9.23
CA THR A 130 13.41 10.06 10.11
C THR A 130 13.24 9.65 11.57
N ALA A 131 12.07 9.16 11.98
CA ALA A 131 11.85 8.65 13.34
C ALA A 131 12.82 7.50 13.70
N PHE A 132 13.07 6.59 12.75
CA PHE A 132 14.06 5.52 12.90
C PHE A 132 15.47 6.05 13.11
N ARG A 133 15.92 7.01 12.28
CA ARG A 133 17.23 7.65 12.44
C ARG A 133 17.38 8.33 13.80
N GLU A 134 16.32 8.97 14.29
CA GLU A 134 16.27 9.65 15.59
C GLU A 134 15.98 8.69 16.76
N LYS A 135 16.08 7.37 16.53
CA LYS A 135 16.01 6.32 17.54
C LYS A 135 14.65 6.22 18.25
N ALA A 136 13.56 6.61 17.58
CA ALA A 136 12.21 6.39 18.08
C ALA A 136 11.88 4.90 18.25
N TYR A 137 12.58 4.04 17.50
CA TYR A 137 12.50 2.59 17.64
C TYR A 137 13.87 2.06 18.13
N PRO A 138 13.98 1.64 19.41
CA PRO A 138 15.27 1.28 20.00
C PRO A 138 15.78 -0.08 19.52
N ASN A 139 17.10 -0.24 19.42
CA ASN A 139 17.81 -1.52 19.24
C ASN A 139 17.32 -2.40 18.07
N GLN A 140 16.83 -1.79 16.99
CA GLN A 140 16.38 -2.49 15.79
C GLN A 140 17.22 -2.15 14.55
N SER A 141 17.31 -3.11 13.63
CA SER A 141 17.73 -2.85 12.25
C SER A 141 16.63 -2.08 11.50
N ALA A 142 16.94 -1.65 10.27
CA ALA A 142 15.94 -1.02 9.40
C ALA A 142 14.79 -2.00 9.15
N PRO A 143 13.52 -1.61 9.41
CA PRO A 143 12.36 -2.45 9.11
C PRO A 143 12.17 -2.59 7.60
N TRP A 144 11.47 -3.64 7.18
CA TRP A 144 11.00 -3.75 5.80
C TRP A 144 9.72 -2.95 5.59
N LEU A 145 9.67 -2.15 4.53
CA LEU A 145 8.53 -1.29 4.20
C LEU A 145 7.87 -1.74 2.89
N GLY A 146 6.60 -2.13 2.98
CA GLY A 146 5.75 -2.47 1.84
C GLY A 146 4.77 -1.35 1.50
N TYR A 147 4.67 -1.02 0.20
CA TYR A 147 3.60 -0.17 -0.32
C TYR A 147 2.84 -0.90 -1.43
N MET A 148 1.54 -1.12 -1.25
CA MET A 148 0.70 -1.73 -2.28
C MET A 148 -0.36 -0.75 -2.74
N MET A 149 -0.52 -0.65 -4.06
CA MET A 149 -1.48 0.24 -4.69
C MET A 149 -2.33 -0.53 -5.70
N ILE A 150 -3.64 -0.41 -5.59
CA ILE A 150 -4.59 -0.93 -6.59
C ILE A 150 -5.25 0.23 -7.32
N VAL A 151 -5.16 0.23 -8.64
CA VAL A 151 -5.72 1.28 -9.51
C VAL A 151 -6.79 0.69 -10.40
N GLU A 152 -7.96 1.33 -10.49
CA GLU A 152 -8.97 0.96 -11.48
C GLU A 152 -8.37 1.09 -12.89
N LYS A 153 -8.50 0.04 -13.70
CA LYS A 153 -8.23 0.08 -15.14
C LYS A 153 -9.48 0.57 -15.86
N SER A 154 -9.47 1.81 -16.29
CA SER A 154 -10.53 2.44 -17.08
C SER A 154 -9.92 3.37 -18.11
N ALA A 155 -10.71 3.81 -19.08
CA ALA A 155 -10.24 4.78 -20.08
C ALA A 155 -9.62 6.04 -19.44
N LYS A 156 -10.10 6.46 -18.26
CA LYS A 156 -9.56 7.62 -17.54
C LYS A 156 -8.20 7.37 -16.90
N SER A 157 -7.86 6.12 -16.54
CA SER A 157 -6.58 5.79 -15.90
C SER A 157 -5.51 5.32 -16.89
N THR A 158 -5.92 4.87 -18.08
CA THR A 158 -5.03 4.37 -19.14
C THR A 158 -4.79 5.37 -20.28
N SER A 159 -5.58 6.45 -20.39
CA SER A 159 -5.35 7.47 -21.41
C SER A 159 -4.27 8.48 -21.00
N PRO A 160 -3.44 8.97 -21.93
CA PRO A 160 -2.47 10.02 -21.66
C PRO A 160 -3.10 11.27 -21.03
N VAL A 161 -2.42 11.82 -20.03
CA VAL A 161 -2.88 12.98 -19.27
C VAL A 161 -2.05 14.20 -19.66
N ARG A 162 -2.72 15.31 -19.98
CA ARG A 162 -2.07 16.57 -20.31
C ARG A 162 -1.15 17.03 -19.17
N ILE A 163 0.00 17.58 -19.56
CA ILE A 163 0.96 18.22 -18.66
C ILE A 163 0.94 19.73 -18.95
N THR A 164 0.95 20.52 -17.88
CA THR A 164 1.04 21.98 -17.96
C THR A 164 2.45 22.39 -17.54
N GLU A 165 3.22 22.97 -18.47
CA GLU A 165 4.63 23.34 -18.29
C GLU A 165 4.84 24.85 -18.51
N PRO A 166 4.27 25.73 -17.68
CA PRO A 166 4.27 27.16 -17.95
C PRO A 166 5.65 27.80 -17.81
N TYR A 167 6.54 27.21 -17.01
CA TYR A 167 7.85 27.80 -16.66
C TYR A 167 9.02 26.87 -16.98
N PHE A 168 8.95 25.60 -16.56
CA PHE A 168 10.03 24.62 -16.73
C PHE A 168 9.48 23.32 -17.31
N LYS A 169 10.36 22.59 -18.00
CA LYS A 169 10.04 21.29 -18.59
C LYS A 169 10.01 20.21 -17.52
N VAL A 170 9.00 19.35 -17.57
CA VAL A 170 8.97 18.12 -16.77
C VAL A 170 9.98 17.12 -17.32
N PHE A 171 10.36 16.17 -16.47
CA PHE A 171 11.22 15.07 -16.93
C PHE A 171 10.58 14.29 -18.07
N LYS A 172 11.42 13.80 -18.99
CA LYS A 172 10.98 13.18 -20.25
C LYS A 172 10.04 11.99 -20.00
N GLU A 173 10.28 11.19 -18.96
CA GLU A 173 9.47 10.02 -18.65
C GLU A 173 8.00 10.34 -18.32
N PHE A 174 7.66 11.59 -17.99
CA PHE A 174 6.27 11.97 -17.71
C PHE A 174 5.48 12.31 -18.98
N HIS A 175 6.12 12.52 -20.12
CA HIS A 175 5.43 12.87 -21.37
C HIS A 175 4.59 11.69 -21.88
N ASN A 176 3.39 11.98 -22.40
CA ASN A 176 2.45 10.97 -22.92
C ASN A 176 2.09 9.85 -21.93
N THR A 177 2.12 10.14 -20.62
CA THR A 177 1.79 9.15 -19.58
C THR A 177 0.33 9.23 -19.15
N SER A 178 -0.26 8.06 -18.90
CA SER A 178 -1.53 7.90 -18.20
C SER A 178 -1.36 7.96 -16.67
N TYR A 179 -2.44 7.89 -15.90
CA TYR A 179 -2.32 7.79 -14.43
C TYR A 179 -1.69 6.47 -13.98
N ILE A 180 -1.97 5.35 -14.67
CA ILE A 180 -1.32 4.07 -14.37
C ILE A 180 0.18 4.17 -14.64
N ASP A 181 0.59 4.80 -15.74
CA ASP A 181 2.02 5.02 -16.04
C ASP A 181 2.69 5.88 -14.97
N ARG A 182 2.00 6.92 -14.48
CA ARG A 182 2.55 7.77 -13.42
C ARG A 182 2.66 7.04 -12.09
N TYR A 183 1.71 6.19 -11.72
CA TYR A 183 1.84 5.33 -10.54
C TYR A 183 2.97 4.30 -10.71
N ARG A 184 3.16 3.75 -11.91
CA ARG A 184 4.26 2.83 -12.22
C ARG A 184 5.61 3.51 -11.97
N LEU A 185 5.83 4.68 -12.57
CA LEU A 185 7.02 5.50 -12.34
C LEU A 185 7.20 5.86 -10.86
N PHE A 186 6.11 6.20 -10.18
CA PHE A 186 6.13 6.57 -8.77
C PHE A 186 6.58 5.39 -7.88
N CYS A 187 5.97 4.22 -8.00
CA CYS A 187 6.35 3.02 -7.25
C CYS A 187 7.80 2.61 -7.51
N GLN A 188 8.27 2.69 -8.76
CA GLN A 188 9.67 2.42 -9.08
C GLN A 188 10.63 3.42 -8.42
N LYS A 189 10.29 4.71 -8.44
CA LYS A 189 11.10 5.75 -7.77
C LYS A 189 11.09 5.61 -6.25
N LEU A 190 9.97 5.23 -5.64
CA LEU A 190 9.89 4.95 -4.20
C LEU A 190 10.88 3.84 -3.78
N MET A 191 11.01 2.78 -4.58
CA MET A 191 12.00 1.72 -4.32
C MET A 191 13.42 2.18 -4.60
N LEU A 192 13.65 2.88 -5.72
CA LEU A 192 14.97 3.37 -6.12
C LEU A 192 15.58 4.31 -5.06
N GLU A 193 14.77 5.19 -4.49
CA GLU A 193 15.15 6.13 -3.43
C GLU A 193 15.09 5.51 -2.03
N ARG A 194 14.86 4.19 -1.92
CA ARG A 194 14.78 3.43 -0.66
C ARG A 194 13.73 3.94 0.32
N HIS A 195 12.69 4.64 -0.18
CA HIS A 195 11.55 5.02 0.65
C HIS A 195 10.76 3.78 1.07
N TYR A 196 10.62 2.81 0.17
CA TYR A 196 9.99 1.52 0.44
C TYR A 196 10.92 0.39 0.01
N SER A 197 10.91 -0.71 0.74
CA SER A 197 11.68 -1.91 0.42
C SER A 197 11.12 -2.63 -0.80
N GLN A 198 9.78 -2.65 -0.95
CA GLN A 198 9.11 -3.20 -2.11
C GLN A 198 7.76 -2.53 -2.33
N CYS A 199 7.48 -2.19 -3.59
CA CYS A 199 6.18 -1.72 -4.02
C CYS A 199 5.42 -2.80 -4.80
N CYS A 200 4.10 -2.75 -4.73
CA CYS A 200 3.17 -3.54 -5.56
C CYS A 200 2.19 -2.59 -6.25
N LEU A 201 2.04 -2.70 -7.56
CA LEU A 201 1.08 -1.92 -8.34
C LEU A 201 0.21 -2.85 -9.20
N LEU A 202 -1.04 -2.99 -8.77
CA LEU A 202 -2.06 -3.74 -9.47
C LEU A 202 -3.01 -2.82 -10.22
N TRP A 203 -3.44 -3.26 -11.39
CA TRP A 203 -4.64 -2.74 -12.02
C TRP A 203 -5.79 -3.71 -11.78
N SER A 204 -7.03 -3.20 -11.70
CA SER A 204 -8.23 -4.05 -11.65
C SER A 204 -9.46 -3.39 -12.26
N THR A 205 -10.43 -4.17 -12.74
CA THR A 205 -11.72 -3.71 -13.27
C THR A 205 -12.87 -4.10 -12.34
N ASP A 206 -14.01 -3.43 -12.47
CA ASP A 206 -15.23 -3.73 -11.70
C ASP A 206 -15.81 -5.13 -11.93
N ASN A 207 -15.39 -5.81 -13.01
CA ASN A 207 -15.68 -7.22 -13.28
C ASN A 207 -14.69 -8.20 -12.63
N PHE A 208 -13.89 -7.72 -11.67
CA PHE A 208 -12.89 -8.50 -10.93
C PHE A 208 -11.68 -8.97 -11.74
N ASP A 209 -11.50 -8.49 -12.98
CA ASP A 209 -10.23 -8.70 -13.67
C ASP A 209 -9.14 -7.92 -12.96
N TYR A 210 -7.92 -8.45 -12.96
CA TYR A 210 -6.78 -7.78 -12.38
C TYR A 210 -5.49 -8.21 -13.05
N GLY A 211 -4.44 -7.46 -12.80
CA GLY A 211 -3.09 -7.86 -13.18
C GLY A 211 -2.05 -6.90 -12.68
N ASN A 212 -0.80 -7.31 -12.85
CA ASN A 212 0.36 -6.49 -12.54
C ASN A 212 0.54 -5.43 -13.62
N VAL A 213 0.94 -4.22 -13.21
CA VAL A 213 1.33 -3.16 -14.15
C VAL A 213 2.72 -3.42 -14.72
N GLU A 214 3.65 -3.91 -13.90
CA GLU A 214 5.03 -4.20 -14.28
C GLU A 214 5.61 -5.29 -13.34
N GLU A 215 6.54 -6.10 -13.85
CA GLU A 215 7.09 -7.27 -13.14
C GLU A 215 7.81 -6.90 -11.83
N SER A 216 8.62 -5.83 -11.84
CA SER A 216 9.40 -5.42 -10.65
C SER A 216 8.54 -4.89 -9.50
N ILE A 217 7.27 -4.57 -9.76
CA ILE A 217 6.28 -4.09 -8.80
C ILE A 217 5.02 -4.96 -8.85
N SER A 218 5.19 -6.25 -9.14
CA SER A 218 4.11 -7.21 -9.17
C SER A 218 3.73 -7.68 -7.77
N ILE A 219 2.55 -8.30 -7.63
CA ILE A 219 2.17 -8.96 -6.38
C ILE A 219 3.11 -10.12 -6.04
N GLU A 220 3.61 -10.83 -7.04
CA GLU A 220 4.57 -11.92 -6.87
C GLU A 220 5.90 -11.39 -6.31
N ALA A 221 6.45 -10.32 -6.89
CA ALA A 221 7.66 -9.65 -6.39
C ALA A 221 7.46 -9.13 -4.96
N PHE A 222 6.29 -8.57 -4.67
CA PHE A 222 5.92 -8.12 -3.33
C PHE A 222 5.90 -9.26 -2.31
N LEU A 223 5.22 -10.36 -2.63
CA LEU A 223 5.14 -11.53 -1.77
C LEU A 223 6.53 -12.16 -1.58
N HIS A 224 7.33 -12.31 -2.64
CA HIS A 224 8.68 -12.84 -2.51
C HIS A 224 9.57 -11.99 -1.59
N SER A 225 9.55 -10.66 -1.75
CA SER A 225 10.31 -9.74 -0.89
C SER A 225 9.84 -9.81 0.56
N PHE A 226 8.52 -9.82 0.79
CA PHE A 226 7.93 -9.94 2.12
C PHE A 226 8.27 -11.27 2.79
N ILE A 227 8.14 -12.39 2.06
CA ILE A 227 8.51 -13.73 2.54
C ILE A 227 9.99 -13.79 2.90
N GLY A 228 10.85 -13.23 2.04
CA GLY A 228 12.29 -13.19 2.26
C GLY A 228 12.65 -12.46 3.55
N GLN A 229 12.05 -11.29 3.78
CA GLN A 229 12.22 -10.54 5.02
C GLN A 229 11.81 -11.37 6.24
N LEU A 230 10.59 -11.90 6.26
CA LEU A 230 10.06 -12.59 7.43
C LEU A 230 10.84 -13.87 7.72
N SER A 231 11.18 -14.63 6.68
CA SER A 231 11.98 -15.85 6.80
C SER A 231 13.37 -15.56 7.38
N GLY A 232 14.00 -14.45 6.95
CA GLY A 232 15.30 -14.02 7.49
C GLY A 232 15.24 -13.56 8.96
N GLN A 233 14.07 -13.16 9.45
CA GLN A 233 13.87 -12.63 10.80
C GLN A 233 13.18 -13.62 11.76
N LEU A 234 12.97 -14.88 11.37
CA LEU A 234 12.28 -15.87 12.22
C LEU A 234 12.92 -16.05 13.61
N HIS A 235 14.22 -15.87 13.74
CA HIS A 235 14.95 -15.95 15.01
C HIS A 235 14.49 -14.91 16.05
N GLU A 236 13.88 -13.79 15.62
CA GLU A 236 13.34 -12.77 16.52
C GLU A 236 12.03 -13.22 17.20
N PHE A 237 11.39 -14.30 16.74
CA PHE A 237 10.08 -14.77 17.22
C PHE A 237 10.13 -16.07 18.04
N ASN A 238 11.32 -16.69 18.14
CA ASN A 238 11.52 -17.96 18.85
C ASN A 238 11.94 -17.78 20.32
N GLN A 239 11.75 -16.60 20.90
CA GLN A 239 12.16 -16.24 22.25
C GLN A 239 10.97 -16.21 23.22
#